data_AF-A0A416FDZ2-F1
#
_entry.id   AF-A0A416FDZ2-F1
#
_cell.length_a   1.000
_cell.length_b   1.000
_cell.length_c   1.000
_cell.angle_alpha   90.00
_cell.angle_beta   90.00
_cell.angle_gamma   90.00
#
_symmetry.space_group_name_H-M   'P 1'
#
loop_
_entity.id
_entity.type
_entity.pdbx_description
1 polymer ?
#
loop_
_entity_poly.entity_id
_entity_poly.type
_entity_poly.pdbx_seq_one_letter_code
_entity_poly.pdbx_strand_id
1 'polypeptide(L)'
;MLICMNCCELNTDESTECRHCHNKQLEKIIQDGNGEVKMKDVFAIHNVTRDPKLTKELIELKYHDPDEYERRISQMPKIPPKANYLSQPTVKCPYCGGTNCSKISGMSKAVSIGLFGLFSGKIGKQWHCNGCGSDF
;
A
#
# COMPACT_ATOMS: atom_id res chain seq x y z
N MET A 1 -19.08 6.59 -2.37
CA MET A 1 -18.05 5.55 -2.10
C MET A 1 -16.83 6.21 -1.49
N LEU A 2 -16.28 5.60 -0.45
CA LEU A 2 -15.10 6.06 0.26
C LEU A 2 -13.91 5.13 -0.03
N ILE A 3 -12.70 5.68 -0.11
CA ILE A 3 -11.46 4.92 -0.20
C ILE A 3 -10.62 5.19 1.05
N CYS A 4 -10.07 4.13 1.65
CA CYS A 4 -9.16 4.27 2.78
C CYS A 4 -7.77 4.68 2.31
N MET A 5 -7.27 5.80 2.82
CA MET A 5 -5.92 6.29 2.52
C MET A 5 -4.80 5.48 3.16
N ASN A 6 -5.12 4.59 4.11
CA ASN A 6 -4.14 3.74 4.78
C ASN A 6 -3.99 2.35 4.14
N CYS A 7 -5.10 1.72 3.72
CA CYS A 7 -5.10 0.35 3.20
C CYS A 7 -5.70 0.20 1.80
N CYS A 8 -6.10 1.30 1.17
CA CYS A 8 -6.74 1.32 -0.15
C CYS A 8 -8.10 0.59 -0.23
N GLU A 9 -8.73 0.23 0.89
CA GLU A 9 -10.02 -0.46 0.86
C GLU A 9 -11.17 0.46 0.43
N LEU A 10 -12.03 -0.04 -0.45
CA LEU A 10 -13.26 0.64 -0.87
C LEU A 10 -14.39 0.38 0.14
N ASN A 11 -14.94 1.44 0.70
CA ASN A 11 -16.06 1.39 1.63
C ASN A 11 -17.30 1.94 0.90
N THR A 12 -18.31 1.08 0.77
CA THR A 12 -19.60 1.40 0.12
C THR A 12 -20.50 2.28 0.97
N ASP A 13 -20.26 2.28 2.27
CA ASP A 13 -21.08 2.95 3.28
C ASP A 13 -20.35 4.18 3.82
N GLU A 14 -21.09 5.14 4.36
CA GLU A 14 -20.54 6.30 5.07
C GLU A 14 -20.03 5.91 6.46
N SER A 15 -19.14 4.91 6.53
CA SER A 15 -18.49 4.53 7.78
C SER A 15 -17.50 5.62 8.21
N THR A 16 -17.40 5.84 9.51
CA THR A 16 -16.43 6.79 10.11
C THR A 16 -15.01 6.24 10.13
N GLU A 17 -14.85 4.94 9.90
CA GLU A 17 -13.58 4.24 9.82
C GLU A 17 -13.61 3.09 8.80
N CYS A 18 -12.42 2.71 8.33
CA CYS A 18 -12.23 1.65 7.35
C CYS A 18 -12.55 0.27 7.94
N ARG A 19 -13.38 -0.53 7.27
CA ARG A 19 -13.72 -1.90 7.73
C ARG A 19 -12.56 -2.89 7.75
N HIS A 20 -11.49 -2.61 7.02
CA HIS A 20 -10.34 -3.52 6.93
C HIS A 20 -9.25 -3.19 7.95
N CYS A 21 -8.92 -1.91 8.11
CA CYS A 21 -7.80 -1.48 8.97
C CYS A 21 -8.20 -0.55 10.13
N HIS A 22 -9.50 -0.27 10.29
CA HIS A 22 -10.06 0.63 11.32
C HIS A 22 -9.50 2.06 11.32
N ASN A 23 -8.80 2.44 10.24
CA ASN A 23 -8.29 3.79 10.10
C ASN A 23 -9.41 4.75 9.69
N LYS A 24 -9.41 5.95 10.26
CA LYS A 24 -10.43 6.99 10.04
C LYS A 24 -10.18 7.85 8.81
N GLN A 25 -9.02 7.70 8.16
CA GLN A 25 -8.64 8.46 6.97
C GLN A 25 -9.30 7.86 5.72
N LEU A 26 -10.58 8.16 5.57
CA LEU A 26 -11.42 7.81 4.42
C LEU A 26 -11.66 9.05 3.57
N GLU A 27 -11.48 8.94 2.26
CA GLU A 27 -11.79 10.02 1.32
C GLU A 27 -12.89 9.63 0.34
N LYS A 28 -13.71 10.60 -0.06
CA LYS A 28 -14.73 10.41 -1.10
C LYS A 28 -14.07 10.30 -2.46
N ILE A 29 -14.43 9.25 -3.20
CA ILE A 29 -13.95 8.98 -4.56
C ILE A 29 -14.79 9.75 -5.59
N ILE A 30 -16.08 9.98 -5.28
CA ILE A 30 -17.04 10.60 -6.19
C ILE A 30 -17.84 11.62 -5.38
N GLN A 31 -17.94 12.83 -5.93
CA GLN A 31 -18.86 13.87 -5.49
C GLN A 31 -19.95 13.95 -6.56
N ASP A 32 -21.20 14.02 -6.12
CA ASP A 32 -22.41 14.03 -6.96
C ASP A 32 -22.28 14.96 -8.18
N GLY A 33 -22.61 14.43 -9.38
CA GLY A 33 -22.84 15.26 -10.57
C GLY A 33 -22.43 14.61 -11.89
N ASN A 34 -23.41 14.32 -12.73
CA ASN A 34 -23.44 14.35 -14.21
C ASN A 34 -22.33 13.72 -15.10
N GLY A 35 -21.24 13.16 -14.60
CA GLY A 35 -20.27 12.39 -15.41
C GLY A 35 -20.34 10.89 -15.07
N GLU A 36 -20.68 10.04 -16.04
CA GLU A 36 -20.83 8.59 -15.85
C GLU A 36 -19.47 7.88 -15.63
N VAL A 37 -18.81 8.07 -14.49
CA VAL A 37 -17.81 7.09 -14.03
C VAL A 37 -18.59 5.93 -13.42
N LYS A 38 -18.64 4.80 -14.13
CA LYS A 38 -19.41 3.63 -13.69
C LYS A 38 -18.67 2.93 -12.57
N MET A 39 -19.42 2.28 -11.69
CA MET A 39 -18.86 1.53 -10.57
C MET A 39 -17.80 0.50 -11.01
N LYS A 40 -17.99 -0.13 -12.18
CA LYS A 40 -17.03 -1.07 -12.78
C LYS A 40 -15.66 -0.43 -13.05
N ASP A 41 -15.63 0.85 -13.40
CA ASP A 41 -14.40 1.57 -13.74
C ASP A 41 -13.59 1.86 -12.48
N VAL A 42 -14.28 2.23 -11.40
CA VAL A 42 -13.69 2.41 -10.07
C VAL A 42 -13.03 1.11 -9.60
N PHE A 43 -13.74 -0.02 -9.70
CA PHE A 43 -13.19 -1.32 -9.33
C PHE A 43 -12.03 -1.75 -10.25
N ALA A 44 -12.11 -1.50 -11.55
CA ALA A 44 -11.04 -1.82 -12.49
C ALA A 44 -9.75 -1.06 -12.14
N ILE A 45 -9.85 0.25 -11.88
CA ILE A 45 -8.72 1.09 -11.50
C ILE A 45 -8.13 0.63 -10.17
N HIS A 46 -8.96 0.47 -9.14
CA HIS A 46 -8.55 0.02 -7.81
C HIS A 46 -7.77 -1.30 -7.84
N ASN A 47 -8.25 -2.27 -8.63
CA ASN A 47 -7.63 -3.59 -8.72
C ASN A 47 -6.22 -3.55 -9.34
N VAL A 48 -5.95 -2.58 -10.20
CA VAL A 48 -4.67 -2.42 -10.90
C VAL A 48 -3.68 -1.62 -10.04
N THR A 49 -4.10 -0.52 -9.44
CA THR A 49 -3.23 0.39 -8.67
C THR A 49 -2.90 -0.12 -7.27
N ARG A 50 -3.93 -0.45 -6.48
CA ARG A 50 -3.84 -0.73 -5.02
C ARG A 50 -3.14 0.35 -4.19
N ASP A 51 -3.05 1.56 -4.74
CA ASP A 51 -2.58 2.76 -4.03
C ASP A 51 -3.75 3.76 -3.97
N PRO A 52 -4.09 4.28 -2.78
CA PRO A 52 -5.29 5.07 -2.62
C PRO A 52 -5.21 6.45 -3.27
N LYS A 53 -4.01 7.05 -3.35
CA LYS A 53 -3.80 8.37 -3.98
C LYS A 53 -3.87 8.23 -5.50
N LEU A 54 -3.16 7.26 -6.05
CA LEU A 54 -3.15 6.97 -7.48
C LEU A 54 -4.53 6.53 -7.98
N THR A 55 -5.25 5.72 -7.19
CA THR A 55 -6.64 5.33 -7.50
C THR A 55 -7.52 6.56 -7.64
N LYS A 56 -7.42 7.51 -6.69
CA LYS A 56 -8.19 8.75 -6.73
C LYS A 56 -7.82 9.60 -7.96
N GLU A 57 -6.53 9.83 -8.21
CA GLU A 57 -6.03 10.60 -9.35
C GLU A 57 -6.52 10.02 -10.69
N LEU A 58 -6.50 8.70 -10.85
CA LEU A 58 -6.96 8.05 -12.09
C LEU A 58 -8.46 8.09 -12.27
N ILE A 59 -9.23 8.03 -11.19
CA ILE A 59 -10.69 8.18 -11.25
C ILE A 59 -11.05 9.62 -11.62
N GLU A 60 -10.38 10.60 -11.01
CA GLU A 60 -10.53 12.02 -11.36
C GLU A 60 -10.12 12.27 -12.83
N LEU A 61 -9.00 11.68 -13.28
CA LEU A 61 -8.56 11.78 -14.67
C LEU A 61 -9.60 11.18 -15.63
N LYS A 62 -10.13 9.98 -15.32
CA LYS A 62 -11.16 9.34 -16.14
C LYS A 62 -12.46 10.15 -16.22
N TYR A 63 -12.78 10.88 -15.15
CA TYR A 63 -13.95 11.76 -15.11
C TYR A 63 -13.74 13.01 -15.98
N HIS A 64 -12.58 13.65 -15.88
CA HIS A 64 -12.30 14.90 -16.58
C HIS A 64 -11.90 14.72 -18.05
N ASP A 65 -11.08 13.72 -18.35
CA ASP A 65 -10.51 13.45 -19.67
C ASP A 65 -10.35 11.93 -19.89
N PRO A 66 -11.39 11.25 -20.38
CA PRO A 66 -11.35 9.81 -20.60
C PRO A 66 -10.34 9.39 -21.67
N ASP A 67 -10.07 10.25 -22.66
CA ASP A 67 -9.09 9.96 -23.72
C ASP A 67 -7.66 9.95 -23.16
N GLU A 68 -7.34 10.92 -22.29
CA GLU A 68 -6.04 10.97 -21.60
C GLU A 68 -5.90 9.84 -20.58
N TYR A 69 -6.98 9.46 -19.89
CA TYR A 69 -6.99 8.27 -19.03
C TYR A 69 -6.58 7.01 -19.80
N GLU A 70 -7.17 6.76 -20.98
CA GLU A 70 -6.85 5.58 -21.79
C GLU A 70 -5.37 5.60 -22.25
N ARG A 71 -4.86 6.77 -22.66
CA ARG A 71 -3.44 6.94 -22.99
C ARG A 71 -2.53 6.64 -21.81
N ARG A 72 -2.86 7.13 -20.61
CA ARG A 72 -2.06 6.93 -19.40
C ARG A 72 -2.06 5.47 -18.94
N ILE A 73 -3.22 4.81 -18.95
CA ILE A 73 -3.33 3.38 -18.61
C ILE A 73 -2.59 2.49 -19.61
N SER A 74 -2.64 2.81 -20.91
CA SER A 74 -1.91 2.04 -21.93
C SER A 74 -0.38 2.05 -21.73
N GLN A 75 0.14 3.11 -21.10
CA GLN A 75 1.56 3.29 -20.80
C GLN A 75 1.96 2.79 -19.40
N MET A 76 0.99 2.46 -18.53
CA MET A 76 1.32 1.94 -17.21
C MET A 76 1.93 0.53 -17.32
N PRO A 77 3.00 0.24 -16.54
CA PRO A 77 3.50 -1.11 -16.44
C PRO A 77 2.39 -2.00 -15.90
N LYS A 78 2.07 -3.10 -16.60
CA LYS A 78 1.13 -4.11 -16.11
C LYS A 78 1.70 -4.68 -14.81
N ILE A 79 1.18 -4.23 -13.67
CA ILE A 79 1.54 -4.79 -12.38
C ILE A 79 1.04 -6.23 -12.42
N PRO A 80 1.90 -7.26 -12.32
CA PRO A 80 1.43 -8.63 -12.29
C PRO A 80 0.44 -8.75 -11.12
N PRO A 81 -0.72 -9.42 -11.32
CA PRO A 81 -1.60 -9.75 -10.20
C PRO A 81 -0.72 -10.40 -9.14
N LYS A 82 -0.87 -10.02 -7.86
CA LYS A 82 -0.07 -10.55 -6.75
C LYS A 82 0.08 -12.05 -6.99
N ALA A 83 1.27 -12.50 -7.39
CA ALA A 83 1.65 -13.87 -7.13
C ALA A 83 1.41 -13.99 -5.63
N ASN A 84 0.47 -14.84 -5.24
CA ASN A 84 0.23 -15.10 -3.84
C ASN A 84 1.62 -15.34 -3.23
N TYR A 85 2.06 -14.45 -2.33
CA TYR A 85 3.22 -14.70 -1.48
C TYR A 85 2.83 -15.79 -0.45
N LEU A 86 2.24 -16.88 -0.92
CA LEU A 86 2.19 -18.15 -0.23
C LEU A 86 3.59 -18.74 -0.47
N SER A 87 4.35 -18.88 0.61
CA SER A 87 5.78 -19.24 0.69
C SER A 87 6.80 -18.08 0.62
N GLN A 88 6.58 -16.99 1.37
CA GLN A 88 7.76 -16.35 1.96
C GLN A 88 8.32 -17.30 3.03
N PRO A 89 9.63 -17.60 3.07
CA PRO A 89 10.22 -18.42 4.11
C PRO A 89 9.84 -17.82 5.47
N THR A 90 9.12 -18.58 6.28
CA THR A 90 8.60 -18.11 7.56
C THR A 90 9.77 -17.94 8.52
N VAL A 91 10.28 -16.71 8.62
CA VAL A 91 11.40 -16.41 9.50
C VAL A 91 10.94 -16.58 10.95
N LYS A 92 11.51 -17.60 11.60
CA LYS A 92 11.23 -17.92 13.00
C LYS A 92 12.14 -17.08 13.89
N CYS A 93 11.54 -16.36 14.83
CA CYS A 93 12.27 -15.63 15.84
C CYS A 93 13.09 -16.60 16.72
N PRO A 94 14.41 -16.45 16.84
CA PRO A 94 15.24 -17.32 17.67
C PRO A 94 14.98 -17.11 19.17
N TYR A 95 14.36 -15.99 19.55
CA TYR A 95 14.10 -15.64 20.96
C TYR A 95 12.77 -16.18 21.47
N CYS A 96 11.67 -15.98 20.71
CA CYS A 96 10.33 -16.40 21.14
C CYS A 96 9.75 -17.55 20.33
N GLY A 97 10.42 -18.00 19.26
CA GLY A 97 9.92 -19.04 18.36
C GLY A 97 8.74 -18.61 17.48
N GLY A 98 8.30 -17.36 17.58
CA GLY A 98 7.20 -16.80 16.78
C GLY A 98 7.57 -16.62 15.31
N THR A 99 6.57 -16.71 14.44
CA THR A 99 6.71 -16.58 12.99
C THR A 99 6.27 -15.20 12.47
N ASN A 100 5.72 -14.36 13.35
CA ASN A 100 5.31 -13.00 13.06
C ASN A 100 6.53 -12.06 13.08
N CYS A 101 7.35 -12.15 12.04
CA CYS A 101 8.54 -11.32 11.84
C CYS A 101 8.38 -10.48 10.58
N SER A 102 8.65 -9.17 10.69
CA SER A 102 8.66 -8.23 9.56
C SER A 102 10.10 -7.92 9.16
N LYS A 103 10.34 -7.69 7.86
CA LYS A 103 11.67 -7.27 7.40
C LYS A 103 11.90 -5.83 7.85
N ILE A 104 13.04 -5.55 8.46
CA ILE A 104 13.50 -4.21 8.79
C ILE A 104 13.84 -3.53 7.45
N SER A 105 12.86 -2.82 6.87
CA SER A 105 13.04 -2.10 5.62
C SER A 105 13.98 -0.92 5.85
N GLY A 106 15.11 -0.92 5.15
CA GLY A 106 16.20 0.06 5.29
C GLY A 106 15.88 1.48 4.79
N MET A 107 14.64 1.96 4.86
CA MET A 107 14.29 3.32 4.39
C MET A 107 14.62 4.42 5.41
N SER A 108 15.10 4.08 6.61
CA SER A 108 15.67 5.07 7.55
C SER A 108 17.20 5.05 7.63
N LYS A 109 17.89 4.22 6.83
CA LYS A 109 19.36 4.05 6.85
C LYS A 109 20.11 4.72 5.68
N ALA A 110 19.44 5.53 4.86
CA ALA A 110 20.09 6.21 3.73
C ALA A 110 20.66 7.62 4.04
N VAL A 111 20.39 8.19 5.23
CA VAL A 111 20.83 9.57 5.59
C VAL A 111 22.10 9.58 6.46
N SER A 112 22.94 8.54 6.41
CA SER A 112 24.23 8.57 7.12
C SER A 112 25.31 7.70 6.50
N ILE A 113 25.27 7.50 5.17
CA ILE A 113 26.45 7.02 4.43
C ILE A 113 27.26 8.26 4.06
N GLY A 114 27.79 8.91 5.09
CA GLY A 114 28.59 10.11 4.96
C GLY A 114 29.08 10.47 6.34
N LEU A 115 30.37 10.19 6.57
CA LEU A 115 31.17 10.57 7.73
C LEU A 115 31.28 9.51 8.84
N PHE A 116 32.43 8.84 8.82
CA PHE A 116 33.11 8.10 9.91
C PHE A 116 32.76 6.62 10.10
N GLY A 117 33.77 5.80 9.80
CA GLY A 117 33.85 4.43 10.30
C GLY A 117 33.92 4.37 11.83
N LEU A 118 33.86 3.14 12.33
CA LEU A 118 33.95 2.70 13.73
C LEU A 118 32.64 2.80 14.55
N PHE A 119 31.66 1.92 14.34
CA PHE A 119 30.82 1.43 15.45
C PHE A 119 30.31 -0.01 15.18
N SER A 120 31.01 -0.97 15.76
CA SER A 120 30.59 -2.38 15.91
C SER A 120 29.26 -2.49 16.65
N GLY A 121 28.34 -3.33 16.16
CA GLY A 121 27.26 -3.93 16.97
C GLY A 121 25.83 -3.92 16.41
N LYS A 122 25.52 -3.18 15.34
CA LYS A 122 24.13 -3.04 14.82
C LYS A 122 23.98 -3.17 13.29
N ILE A 123 24.92 -3.82 12.63
CA ILE A 123 24.89 -4.04 11.17
C ILE A 123 24.74 -5.55 10.93
N GLY A 124 23.56 -5.96 10.44
CA GLY A 124 23.30 -7.34 10.03
C GLY A 124 21.86 -7.81 10.26
N LYS A 125 21.15 -7.19 11.21
CA LYS A 125 19.78 -7.59 11.56
C LYS A 125 18.80 -7.17 10.47
N GLN A 126 18.14 -8.15 9.88
CA GLN A 126 17.24 -7.99 8.74
C GLN A 126 15.76 -8.09 9.15
N TRP A 127 15.47 -8.66 10.32
CA TRP A 127 14.13 -9.01 10.75
C TRP A 127 13.81 -8.46 12.13
N HIS A 128 12.59 -7.95 12.28
CA HIS A 128 12.00 -7.50 13.53
C HIS A 128 10.89 -8.48 13.92
N CYS A 129 10.94 -9.04 15.12
CA CYS A 129 9.86 -9.89 15.62
C CYS A 129 8.76 -9.03 16.25
N ASN A 130 7.57 -8.99 15.65
CA ASN A 130 6.43 -8.26 16.21
C ASN A 130 5.87 -8.92 17.48
N GLY A 131 6.19 -10.19 17.74
CA GLY A 131 5.72 -10.92 18.91
C GLY A 131 6.52 -10.64 20.19
N CYS A 132 7.82 -10.35 20.08
CA CYS A 132 8.69 -10.09 21.24
C CYS A 132 9.51 -8.80 21.15
N GLY A 133 9.37 -8.03 20.07
CA GLY A 133 10.08 -6.77 19.84
C GLY A 133 11.58 -6.91 19.58
N SER A 134 12.08 -8.13 19.32
CA SER A 134 13.50 -8.38 19.11
C SER A 134 13.90 -8.25 17.63
N ASP A 135 15.02 -7.57 17.37
CA ASP A 135 15.64 -7.51 16.05
C ASP A 135 16.70 -8.62 15.89
N PHE A 136 16.77 -9.28 14.73
CA PHE A 136 17.77 -10.29 14.39
C PHE A 136 18.09 -10.40 12.89
#